data_AF-A0A1Q5UD71-F1
#
_entry.id   AF-A0A1Q5UD71-F1
#
_cell.length_a   1.000
_cell.length_b   1.000
_cell.length_c   1.000
_cell.angle_alpha   90.00
_cell.angle_beta   90.00
_cell.angle_gamma   90.00
#
_symmetry.space_group_name_H-M   'P 1'
#
loop_
_entity.id
_entity.type
_entity.pdbx_description
1 polymer ?
#
loop_
_entity_poly.entity_id
_entity_poly.type
_entity_poly.pdbx_seq_one_letter_code
_entity_poly.pdbx_strand_id
1 'polypeptide(L)'
;MEPAVWDAIISLSALYERPPLHETPPFWLINAPAVVRSQTHREALVWYSRSLAVLQQRINQGTANLGVSLISCILFIAIELLQGNRKAALGLYKQGAQLLINADRGPWITTLTPIFRRIGTWVFINDGTLNENWDLNMTVPSGRFVSIDEARNVLCGIVAEMKTLDNATKCHWKQAAASRKYQVLALETQRDHLRRQLDRWHRLFMSFKSSDTSDSQDAIGTVDGASALLLMTYTSVLIEIETILDTDQAAYDEHELEFQKILEYATTAIAATRNPDGTQPPFMFEMGVFLPLFITALKCRFPQLRRQAIRLMMEEAPPAQGLFMCGPAAHVIAVIVALEENPSVASEQPLEVSRFLKEPDCIPPSRNRVWEFSVSSDMNSEGKMQNWLHYSIRNFDDDDEGRIQFTQRSILFPGLNTPLYEL
;
A
#
# COMPACT_ATOMS: atom_id res chain seq x y z
N MET A 1 -21.03 -19.04 17.20
CA MET A 1 -20.03 -18.42 16.30
C MET A 1 -19.38 -19.55 15.52
N GLU A 2 -19.21 -19.41 14.21
CA GLU A 2 -18.92 -20.52 13.29
C GLU A 2 -17.48 -21.06 13.47
N PRO A 3 -17.24 -22.39 13.58
CA PRO A 3 -15.91 -22.96 13.80
C PRO A 3 -14.87 -22.57 12.74
N ALA A 4 -15.26 -22.53 11.45
CA ALA A 4 -14.35 -22.13 10.37
C ALA A 4 -13.85 -20.69 10.56
N VAL A 5 -14.75 -19.76 10.90
CA VAL A 5 -14.39 -18.36 11.11
C VAL A 5 -13.43 -18.21 12.30
N TRP A 6 -13.64 -18.97 13.37
CA TRP A 6 -12.71 -18.98 14.51
C TRP A 6 -11.31 -19.46 14.15
N ASP A 7 -11.22 -20.56 13.40
CA ASP A 7 -9.95 -21.10 12.94
C ASP A 7 -9.18 -20.10 12.07
N ALA A 8 -9.89 -19.41 11.17
CA ALA A 8 -9.32 -18.34 10.37
C ALA A 8 -8.85 -17.15 11.22
N ILE A 9 -9.62 -16.73 12.24
CA ILE A 9 -9.22 -15.66 13.15
C ILE A 9 -7.97 -16.04 13.94
N ILE A 10 -7.87 -17.27 14.44
CA ILE A 10 -6.69 -17.76 15.18
C ILE A 10 -5.46 -17.72 14.27
N SER A 11 -5.59 -18.21 13.04
CA SER A 11 -4.52 -18.18 12.04
C SER A 11 -4.07 -16.74 11.72
N LEU A 12 -5.02 -15.85 11.40
CA LEU A 12 -4.75 -14.45 11.11
C LEU A 12 -4.05 -13.76 12.29
N SER A 13 -4.53 -13.97 13.51
CA SER A 13 -3.97 -13.36 14.71
C SER A 13 -2.52 -13.79 14.93
N ALA A 14 -2.24 -15.10 14.81
CA ALA A 14 -0.88 -15.63 14.96
C ALA A 14 0.08 -15.11 13.89
N LEU A 15 -0.37 -15.05 12.62
CA LEU A 15 0.44 -14.51 11.51
C LEU A 15 0.64 -13.00 11.62
N TYR A 16 -0.34 -12.26 12.12
CA TYR A 16 -0.24 -10.82 12.26
C TYR A 16 0.63 -10.42 13.46
N GLU A 17 0.53 -11.13 14.58
CA GLU A 17 1.40 -10.91 15.75
C GLU A 17 2.87 -11.21 15.42
N ARG A 18 3.13 -12.24 14.62
CA ARG A 18 4.47 -12.64 14.19
C ARG A 18 4.55 -12.81 12.68
N PRO A 19 4.60 -11.71 11.92
CA PRO A 19 4.72 -11.78 10.47
C PRO A 19 6.05 -12.44 10.07
N PRO A 20 6.12 -13.13 8.93
CA PRO A 20 7.29 -13.92 8.51
C PRO A 20 8.49 -13.08 8.01
N LEU A 21 8.71 -11.90 8.59
CA LEU A 21 9.71 -10.90 8.18
C LEU A 21 11.16 -11.32 8.38
N HIS A 22 11.46 -12.04 9.46
CA HIS A 22 12.82 -12.49 9.78
C HIS A 22 13.18 -13.79 9.06
N GLU A 23 12.18 -14.56 8.67
CA GLU A 23 12.34 -15.91 8.12
C GLU A 23 12.48 -15.92 6.59
N THR A 24 11.95 -14.88 5.94
CA THR A 24 11.86 -14.78 4.48
C THR A 24 12.51 -13.49 4.00
N PRO A 25 13.30 -13.52 2.92
CA PRO A 25 13.87 -12.31 2.33
C PRO A 25 12.78 -11.27 2.04
N PRO A 26 13.03 -9.98 2.35
CA PRO A 26 12.13 -8.86 2.08
C PRO A 26 11.48 -8.91 0.69
N PHE A 27 12.28 -9.10 -0.36
CA PHE A 27 11.78 -9.10 -1.74
C PHE A 27 10.87 -10.30 -2.06
N TRP A 28 11.15 -11.46 -1.46
CA TRP A 28 10.34 -12.66 -1.67
C TRP A 28 8.95 -12.46 -1.07
N LEU A 29 8.83 -11.92 0.15
CA LEU A 29 7.54 -11.68 0.81
C LEU A 29 6.60 -10.75 0.03
N ILE A 30 7.13 -9.96 -0.90
CA ILE A 30 6.32 -9.04 -1.70
C ILE A 30 5.64 -9.75 -2.87
N ASN A 31 6.10 -10.94 -3.30
CA ASN A 31 5.57 -11.56 -4.51
C ASN A 31 5.52 -13.10 -4.52
N ALA A 32 6.02 -13.76 -3.48
CA ALA A 32 5.94 -15.21 -3.34
C ALA A 32 5.60 -15.62 -1.90
N PRO A 33 4.99 -16.80 -1.71
CA PRO A 33 4.61 -17.28 -0.39
C PRO A 33 5.80 -17.36 0.56
N ALA A 34 5.59 -16.94 1.79
CA ALA A 34 6.57 -16.99 2.86
C ALA A 34 7.08 -18.41 3.09
N VAL A 35 8.38 -18.54 3.38
CA VAL A 35 8.97 -19.83 3.74
C VAL A 35 8.60 -20.13 5.19
N VAL A 36 7.96 -21.27 5.42
CA VAL A 36 7.54 -21.70 6.77
C VAL A 36 8.75 -22.22 7.54
N ARG A 37 9.29 -21.44 8.47
CA ARG A 37 10.45 -21.85 9.29
C ARG A 37 10.12 -21.98 10.77
N SER A 38 9.31 -21.08 11.34
CA SER A 38 8.91 -21.20 12.75
C SER A 38 7.77 -22.18 12.98
N GLN A 39 7.77 -22.74 14.19
CA GLN A 39 6.69 -23.59 14.69
C GLN A 39 5.36 -22.82 14.79
N THR A 40 5.41 -21.55 15.22
CA THR A 40 4.22 -20.67 15.30
C THR A 40 3.61 -20.40 13.94
N HIS A 41 4.44 -20.16 12.92
CA HIS A 41 3.95 -20.01 11.55
C HIS A 41 3.30 -21.31 11.06
N ARG A 42 3.94 -22.47 11.28
CA ARG A 42 3.37 -23.78 10.92
C ARG A 42 2.02 -24.02 11.59
N GLU A 43 1.90 -23.73 12.89
CA GLU A 43 0.65 -23.87 13.63
C GLU A 43 -0.44 -22.97 13.06
N ALA A 44 -0.13 -21.71 12.75
CA ALA A 44 -1.08 -20.80 12.12
C ALA A 44 -1.61 -21.34 10.77
N LEU A 45 -0.76 -22.00 9.97
CA LEU A 45 -1.19 -22.62 8.70
C LEU A 45 -2.05 -23.87 8.90
N VAL A 46 -1.86 -24.61 10.00
CA VAL A 46 -2.75 -25.72 10.36
C VAL A 46 -4.15 -25.19 10.63
N TRP A 47 -4.29 -24.10 11.40
CA TRP A 47 -5.58 -23.45 11.64
C TRP A 47 -6.20 -22.94 10.33
N TYR A 48 -5.41 -22.30 9.46
CA TYR A 48 -5.88 -21.86 8.15
C TYR A 48 -6.41 -23.02 7.30
N SER A 49 -5.63 -24.09 7.17
CA SER A 49 -5.97 -25.27 6.37
C SER A 49 -7.25 -25.93 6.88
N ARG A 50 -7.42 -25.99 8.21
CA ARG A 50 -8.61 -26.54 8.84
C ARG A 50 -9.85 -25.69 8.55
N SER A 51 -9.74 -24.37 8.67
CA SER A 51 -10.82 -23.45 8.31
C SER A 51 -11.25 -23.62 6.85
N LEU A 52 -10.28 -23.65 5.93
CA LEU A 52 -10.51 -23.80 4.50
C LEU A 52 -11.24 -25.11 4.19
N ALA A 53 -10.80 -26.22 4.78
CA ALA A 53 -11.42 -27.54 4.60
C ALA A 53 -12.88 -27.56 5.08
N VAL A 54 -13.17 -26.97 6.25
CA VAL A 54 -14.53 -26.90 6.80
C VAL A 54 -15.44 -26.04 5.92
N LEU A 55 -14.95 -24.90 5.41
CA LEU A 55 -15.74 -24.04 4.52
C LEU A 55 -16.02 -24.74 3.19
N GLN A 56 -15.00 -25.35 2.57
CA GLN A 56 -15.15 -26.11 1.32
C GLN A 56 -16.14 -27.25 1.47
N GLN A 57 -16.08 -28.00 2.57
CA GLN A 57 -17.03 -29.07 2.86
C GLN A 57 -18.47 -28.55 2.89
N ARG A 58 -18.71 -27.42 3.57
CA ARG A 58 -20.05 -26.81 3.66
C ARG A 58 -20.57 -26.27 2.33
N ILE A 59 -19.67 -25.68 1.53
CA ILE A 59 -20.01 -25.24 0.17
C ILE A 59 -20.44 -26.44 -0.67
N ASN A 60 -19.66 -27.53 -0.64
CA ASN A 60 -19.97 -28.76 -1.39
C ASN A 60 -21.26 -29.43 -0.92
N GLN A 61 -21.62 -29.27 0.35
CA GLN A 61 -22.88 -29.76 0.92
C GLN A 61 -24.06 -28.82 0.68
N GLY A 62 -23.85 -27.63 0.12
CA GLY A 62 -24.90 -26.62 -0.08
C GLY A 62 -25.41 -25.98 1.23
N THR A 63 -24.69 -26.14 2.34
CA THR A 63 -25.09 -25.66 3.68
C THR A 63 -24.36 -24.39 4.10
N ALA A 64 -23.50 -23.84 3.25
CA ALA A 64 -22.71 -22.65 3.55
C ALA A 64 -23.58 -21.39 3.62
N ASN A 65 -23.57 -20.71 4.78
CA ASN A 65 -24.19 -19.41 4.93
C ASN A 65 -23.37 -18.33 4.20
N LEU A 66 -24.02 -17.51 3.37
CA LEU A 66 -23.36 -16.49 2.56
C LEU A 66 -22.51 -15.49 3.38
N GLY A 67 -23.03 -15.04 4.53
CA GLY A 67 -22.28 -14.15 5.42
C GLY A 67 -21.04 -14.80 6.00
N VAL A 68 -21.13 -16.08 6.39
CA VAL A 68 -19.98 -16.87 6.84
C VAL A 68 -18.95 -17.02 5.72
N SER A 69 -19.39 -17.29 4.48
CA SER A 69 -18.51 -17.42 3.32
C SER A 69 -17.77 -16.12 3.01
N LEU A 70 -18.44 -14.97 3.10
CA LEU A 70 -17.82 -13.66 2.84
C LEU A 70 -16.85 -13.24 3.95
N ILE A 71 -17.19 -13.48 5.23
CA ILE A 71 -16.27 -13.24 6.35
C ILE A 71 -15.04 -14.14 6.20
N SER A 72 -15.25 -15.42 5.90
CA SER A 72 -14.14 -16.36 5.70
C SER A 72 -13.28 -15.94 4.51
N CYS A 73 -13.89 -15.48 3.41
CA CYS A 73 -13.19 -14.95 2.25
C CYS A 73 -12.30 -13.75 2.61
N ILE A 74 -12.83 -12.77 3.35
CA ILE A 74 -12.06 -11.63 3.86
C ILE A 74 -10.86 -12.08 4.70
N LEU A 75 -11.06 -13.03 5.62
CA LEU A 75 -10.00 -13.55 6.47
C LEU A 75 -8.95 -14.32 5.66
N PHE A 76 -9.37 -15.11 4.68
CA PHE A 76 -8.46 -15.85 3.80
C PHE A 76 -7.64 -14.91 2.93
N ILE A 77 -8.25 -13.85 2.39
CA ILE A 77 -7.50 -12.80 1.69
C ILE A 77 -6.45 -12.22 2.63
N ALA A 78 -6.81 -11.86 3.87
CA ALA A 78 -5.86 -11.31 4.82
C ALA A 78 -4.69 -12.27 5.13
N ILE A 79 -4.97 -13.55 5.35
CA ILE A 79 -3.98 -14.59 5.60
C ILE A 79 -3.04 -14.77 4.40
N GLU A 80 -3.58 -14.85 3.19
CA GLU A 80 -2.79 -15.00 1.96
C GLU A 80 -1.90 -13.77 1.71
N LEU A 81 -2.39 -12.57 2.02
CA LEU A 81 -1.62 -11.33 1.90
C LEU A 81 -0.47 -11.25 2.91
N LEU A 82 -0.70 -11.62 4.18
CA LEU A 82 0.36 -11.69 5.19
C LEU A 82 1.41 -12.76 4.88
N GLN A 83 1.02 -13.81 4.15
CA GLN A 83 1.94 -14.82 3.64
C GLN A 83 2.64 -14.42 2.33
N GLY A 84 2.32 -13.26 1.73
CA GLY A 84 2.90 -12.85 0.44
C GLY A 84 2.34 -13.61 -0.78
N ASN A 85 1.27 -14.41 -0.61
CA ASN A 85 0.64 -15.16 -1.69
C ASN A 85 -0.41 -14.33 -2.45
N ARG A 86 0.09 -13.36 -3.19
CA ARG A 86 -0.72 -12.33 -3.87
C ARG A 86 -1.69 -12.89 -4.90
N LYS A 87 -1.27 -13.91 -5.65
CA LYS A 87 -2.11 -14.55 -6.68
C LYS A 87 -3.34 -15.20 -6.07
N ALA A 88 -3.18 -15.90 -4.95
CA ALA A 88 -4.30 -16.50 -4.23
C ALA A 88 -5.21 -15.43 -3.64
N ALA A 89 -4.64 -14.41 -2.99
CA ALA A 89 -5.39 -13.27 -2.46
C ALA A 89 -6.23 -12.54 -3.53
N LEU A 90 -5.65 -12.29 -4.71
CA LEU A 90 -6.37 -11.69 -5.84
C LEU A 90 -7.51 -12.58 -6.33
N GLY A 91 -7.27 -13.88 -6.46
CA GLY A 91 -8.30 -14.85 -6.86
C GLY A 91 -9.47 -14.88 -5.88
N LEU A 92 -9.17 -14.93 -4.58
CA LEU A 92 -10.16 -14.87 -3.51
C LEU A 92 -10.92 -13.54 -3.50
N TYR A 93 -10.21 -12.43 -3.68
CA TYR A 93 -10.83 -11.11 -3.77
C TYR A 93 -11.85 -11.03 -4.89
N LYS A 94 -11.47 -11.39 -6.13
CA LYS A 94 -12.40 -11.38 -7.28
C LYS A 94 -13.64 -12.24 -7.03
N GLN A 95 -13.45 -13.45 -6.51
CA GLN A 95 -14.56 -14.35 -6.20
C GLN A 95 -15.47 -13.81 -5.08
N GLY A 96 -14.89 -13.40 -3.95
CA GLY A 96 -15.64 -12.88 -2.80
C GLY A 96 -16.38 -11.60 -3.12
N ALA A 97 -15.74 -10.74 -3.91
CA ALA A 97 -16.32 -9.48 -4.31
C ALA A 97 -17.49 -9.74 -5.30
N GLN A 98 -17.36 -10.66 -6.28
CA GLN A 98 -18.48 -11.04 -7.17
C GLN A 98 -19.67 -11.62 -6.38
N LEU A 99 -19.40 -12.41 -5.35
CA LEU A 99 -20.43 -12.92 -4.43
C LEU A 99 -21.12 -11.78 -3.67
N LEU A 100 -20.39 -10.74 -3.28
CA LEU A 100 -20.94 -9.57 -2.60
C LEU A 100 -21.87 -8.75 -3.52
N ILE A 101 -21.51 -8.59 -4.81
CA ILE A 101 -22.37 -7.89 -5.80
C ILE A 101 -23.68 -8.65 -6.01
N ASN A 102 -23.59 -9.97 -6.16
CA ASN A 102 -24.76 -10.81 -6.42
C ASN A 102 -25.65 -10.96 -5.17
N ALA A 103 -25.14 -10.62 -3.98
CA ALA A 103 -25.89 -10.61 -2.75
C ALA A 103 -26.78 -9.36 -2.69
N ASP A 104 -27.99 -9.46 -3.23
CA ASP A 104 -28.86 -8.28 -3.40
C ASP A 104 -29.30 -7.67 -2.04
N ARG A 105 -29.38 -8.46 -0.95
CA ARG A 105 -29.80 -7.99 0.39
C ARG A 105 -29.25 -8.83 1.55
N GLY A 106 -28.68 -8.17 2.56
CA GLY A 106 -28.24 -8.78 3.83
C GLY A 106 -27.72 -7.75 4.83
N PRO A 107 -27.98 -7.90 6.14
CA PRO A 107 -27.54 -6.94 7.17
C PRO A 107 -26.01 -6.85 7.32
N TRP A 108 -25.28 -7.84 6.82
CA TRP A 108 -23.81 -7.88 6.82
C TRP A 108 -23.20 -7.12 5.63
N ILE A 109 -23.95 -6.86 4.56
CA ILE A 109 -23.43 -6.17 3.35
C ILE A 109 -22.89 -4.79 3.73
N THR A 110 -23.68 -4.01 4.49
CA THR A 110 -23.29 -2.67 4.94
C THR A 110 -22.00 -2.65 5.76
N THR A 111 -21.71 -3.75 6.47
CA THR A 111 -20.50 -3.90 7.29
C THR A 111 -19.31 -4.43 6.49
N LEU A 112 -19.54 -5.38 5.58
CA LEU A 112 -18.47 -6.03 4.81
C LEU A 112 -18.05 -5.23 3.59
N THR A 113 -18.96 -4.46 2.97
CA THR A 113 -18.64 -3.64 1.79
C THR A 113 -17.46 -2.70 2.06
N PRO A 114 -17.42 -1.88 3.14
CA PRO A 114 -16.26 -1.04 3.43
C PRO A 114 -14.95 -1.83 3.58
N ILE A 115 -14.99 -3.06 4.10
CA ILE A 115 -13.81 -3.93 4.23
C ILE A 115 -13.32 -4.37 2.85
N PHE A 116 -14.22 -4.86 2.00
CA PHE A 116 -13.87 -5.21 0.61
C PHE A 116 -13.30 -4.01 -0.15
N ARG A 117 -13.85 -2.80 0.03
CA ARG A 117 -13.29 -1.59 -0.60
C ARG A 117 -11.84 -1.34 -0.19
N ARG A 118 -11.53 -1.47 1.09
CA ARG A 118 -10.17 -1.29 1.62
C ARG A 118 -9.20 -2.36 1.11
N ILE A 119 -9.62 -3.63 1.12
CA ILE A 119 -8.83 -4.73 0.53
C ILE A 119 -8.61 -4.49 -0.97
N GLY A 120 -9.62 -4.00 -1.68
CA GLY A 120 -9.52 -3.60 -3.08
C GLY A 120 -8.42 -2.57 -3.30
N THR A 121 -8.26 -1.61 -2.37
CA THR A 121 -7.18 -0.62 -2.43
C THR A 121 -5.79 -1.28 -2.36
N TRP A 122 -5.62 -2.35 -1.57
CA TRP A 122 -4.39 -3.17 -1.59
C TRP A 122 -4.15 -3.80 -2.96
N VAL A 123 -5.19 -4.36 -3.58
CA VAL A 123 -5.12 -4.97 -4.92
C VAL A 123 -4.74 -3.94 -5.98
N PHE A 124 -5.34 -2.75 -5.96
CA PHE A 124 -5.05 -1.67 -6.91
C PHE A 124 -3.62 -1.13 -6.79
N ILE A 125 -3.03 -1.12 -5.59
CA ILE A 125 -1.64 -0.70 -5.38
C ILE A 125 -0.65 -1.66 -6.05
N ASN A 126 -1.03 -2.93 -6.15
CA ASN A 126 -0.09 -4.01 -6.37
C ASN A 126 -0.23 -4.69 -7.75
N ASP A 127 -1.44 -4.79 -8.32
CA ASP A 127 -1.71 -5.59 -9.53
C ASP A 127 -2.35 -4.80 -10.69
N GLY A 128 -2.38 -3.47 -10.61
CA GLY A 128 -2.59 -2.54 -11.73
C GLY A 128 -3.98 -2.49 -12.36
N THR A 129 -4.81 -3.54 -12.35
CA THR A 129 -6.13 -3.51 -12.99
C THR A 129 -7.14 -4.48 -12.35
N LEU A 130 -8.24 -3.94 -11.83
CA LEU A 130 -9.51 -4.65 -11.75
C LEU A 130 -10.42 -4.03 -12.83
N ASN A 131 -10.78 -4.81 -13.86
CA ASN A 131 -11.73 -4.39 -14.91
C ASN A 131 -13.19 -4.34 -14.43
N GLU A 132 -13.41 -4.58 -13.14
CA GLU A 132 -14.74 -4.63 -12.55
C GLU A 132 -15.01 -3.26 -11.93
N ASN A 133 -16.04 -2.58 -12.44
CA ASN A 133 -16.59 -1.35 -11.86
C ASN A 133 -17.22 -1.70 -10.50
N TRP A 134 -16.37 -1.89 -9.49
CA TRP A 134 -16.78 -1.75 -8.10
C TRP A 134 -17.25 -0.30 -7.99
N ASP A 135 -18.54 -0.07 -7.70
CA ASP A 135 -19.05 1.26 -7.34
C ASP A 135 -18.38 1.67 -5.99
N LEU A 136 -17.12 2.05 -6.11
CA LEU A 136 -16.23 2.60 -5.10
C LEU A 136 -16.47 4.10 -4.94
N ASN A 137 -17.38 4.66 -5.73
CA ASN A 137 -17.75 6.07 -5.73
C ASN A 137 -17.94 6.55 -4.30
N MET A 138 -17.04 7.43 -3.91
CA MET A 138 -17.06 8.07 -2.62
C MET A 138 -17.98 9.25 -2.65
N THR A 139 -18.70 9.40 -1.54
CA THR A 139 -19.48 10.59 -1.28
C THR A 139 -18.92 11.24 -0.03
N VAL A 140 -18.14 12.29 -0.22
CA VAL A 140 -17.77 13.16 0.90
C VAL A 140 -19.08 13.79 1.42
N PRO A 141 -19.40 13.64 2.72
CA PRO A 141 -20.64 14.16 3.29
C PRO A 141 -20.83 15.65 3.02
N SER A 142 -22.09 16.07 2.97
CA SER A 142 -22.43 17.50 2.87
C SER A 142 -22.39 18.25 4.19
N GLY A 143 -22.51 17.54 5.30
CA GLY A 143 -22.40 18.08 6.65
C GLY A 143 -21.00 17.93 7.24
N ARG A 144 -20.93 18.06 8.57
CA ARG A 144 -19.74 17.80 9.39
C ARG A 144 -19.50 16.31 9.57
N PHE A 145 -18.26 15.92 9.83
CA PHE A 145 -17.97 14.58 10.36
C PHE A 145 -18.54 14.43 11.77
N VAL A 146 -19.06 13.24 12.08
CA VAL A 146 -19.55 12.88 13.41
C VAL A 146 -18.52 12.08 14.21
N SER A 147 -17.51 11.49 13.55
CA SER A 147 -16.43 10.74 14.21
C SER A 147 -15.15 10.69 13.37
N ILE A 148 -14.04 10.35 14.02
CA ILE A 148 -12.76 10.04 13.35
C ILE A 148 -12.93 8.87 12.38
N ASP A 149 -13.74 7.87 12.74
CA ASP A 149 -13.97 6.69 11.89
C ASP A 149 -14.67 7.06 10.59
N GLU A 150 -15.64 8.00 10.64
CA GLU A 150 -16.28 8.51 9.44
C GLU A 150 -15.29 9.26 8.54
N ALA A 151 -14.50 10.18 9.12
CA ALA A 151 -13.47 10.90 8.39
C ALA A 151 -12.46 9.94 7.74
N ARG A 152 -12.03 8.90 8.48
CA ARG A 152 -11.14 7.85 7.99
C ARG A 152 -11.75 7.10 6.82
N ASN A 153 -12.99 6.61 6.96
CA ASN A 153 -13.68 5.87 5.89
C ASN A 153 -13.76 6.69 4.59
N VAL A 154 -14.05 7.98 4.70
CA VAL A 154 -14.14 8.87 3.55
C VAL A 154 -12.77 9.06 2.90
N LEU A 155 -11.71 9.25 3.69
CA LEU A 155 -10.35 9.40 3.16
C LEU A 155 -9.86 8.13 2.45
N CYS A 156 -10.11 6.95 3.01
CA CYS A 156 -9.69 5.67 2.41
C CYS A 156 -10.32 5.44 1.04
N GLY A 157 -11.54 5.92 0.84
CA GLY A 157 -12.14 5.87 -0.48
C GLY A 157 -11.56 6.87 -1.47
N ILE A 158 -11.18 8.07 -1.02
CA ILE A 158 -10.45 9.03 -1.88
C ILE A 158 -9.11 8.42 -2.32
N VAL A 159 -8.41 7.71 -1.42
CA VAL A 159 -7.20 6.95 -1.76
C VAL A 159 -7.48 5.92 -2.87
N ALA A 160 -8.59 5.17 -2.77
CA ALA A 160 -8.96 4.18 -3.76
C ALA A 160 -9.21 4.81 -5.14
N GLU A 161 -10.00 5.89 -5.20
CA GLU A 161 -10.26 6.60 -6.46
C GLU A 161 -9.00 7.26 -7.05
N MET A 162 -8.15 7.87 -6.20
CA MET A 162 -6.84 8.39 -6.62
C MET A 162 -6.01 7.27 -7.27
N LYS A 163 -6.00 6.07 -6.67
CA LYS A 163 -5.25 4.96 -7.24
C LYS A 163 -5.83 4.43 -8.55
N THR A 164 -7.15 4.44 -8.69
CA THR A 164 -7.81 4.14 -9.97
C THR A 164 -7.40 5.13 -11.06
N LEU A 165 -7.34 6.43 -10.74
CA LEU A 165 -6.87 7.47 -11.65
C LEU A 165 -5.39 7.29 -12.01
N ASP A 166 -4.53 6.93 -11.06
CA ASP A 166 -3.09 6.68 -11.30
C ASP A 166 -2.90 5.54 -12.30
N ASN A 167 -3.62 4.43 -12.09
CA ASN A 167 -3.58 3.29 -13.01
C ASN A 167 -4.13 3.65 -14.40
N ALA A 168 -5.25 4.39 -14.47
CA ALA A 168 -5.82 4.85 -15.73
C ALA A 168 -4.85 5.78 -16.49
N THR A 169 -4.18 6.66 -15.76
CA THR A 169 -3.18 7.60 -16.31
C THR A 169 -1.95 6.86 -16.82
N LYS A 170 -1.45 5.87 -16.08
CA LYS A 170 -0.35 5.01 -16.54
C LYS A 170 -0.71 4.23 -17.80
N CYS A 171 -1.92 3.65 -17.85
CA CYS A 171 -2.43 2.99 -19.05
C CYS A 171 -2.56 3.96 -20.23
N HIS A 172 -3.08 5.16 -20.00
CA HIS A 172 -3.20 6.20 -21.01
C HIS A 172 -1.84 6.59 -21.57
N TRP A 173 -0.84 6.85 -20.74
CA TRP A 173 0.51 7.21 -21.20
C TRP A 173 1.20 6.09 -21.97
N LYS A 174 1.03 4.82 -21.56
CA LYS A 174 1.51 3.65 -22.32
C LYS A 174 0.84 3.57 -23.70
N GLN A 175 -0.46 3.83 -23.79
CA GLN A 175 -1.19 3.84 -25.06
C GLN A 175 -0.85 5.05 -25.92
N ALA A 176 -0.65 6.22 -25.32
CA ALA A 176 -0.28 7.45 -26.02
C ALA A 176 1.09 7.32 -26.67
N ALA A 177 2.06 6.72 -25.95
CA ALA A 177 3.37 6.37 -26.50
C ALA A 177 3.27 5.45 -27.73
N ALA A 178 2.26 4.55 -27.76
CA ALA A 178 2.05 3.63 -28.88
C ALA A 178 1.22 4.21 -30.05
N SER A 179 0.26 5.10 -29.79
CA SER A 179 -0.82 5.46 -30.73
C SER A 179 -0.86 6.93 -31.18
N ARG A 180 -0.04 7.82 -30.59
CA ARG A 180 0.02 9.27 -30.91
C ARG A 180 -1.30 10.04 -30.73
N LYS A 181 -2.26 9.51 -29.97
CA LYS A 181 -3.53 10.19 -29.65
C LYS A 181 -3.59 10.55 -28.17
N TYR A 182 -3.83 11.81 -27.88
CA TYR A 182 -3.95 12.36 -26.54
C TYR A 182 -5.43 12.65 -26.26
N GLN A 183 -6.01 12.03 -25.23
CA GLN A 183 -7.34 12.34 -24.71
C GLN A 183 -7.22 12.54 -23.18
N VAL A 184 -6.70 13.70 -22.79
CA VAL A 184 -6.36 14.03 -21.39
C VAL A 184 -7.56 14.61 -20.64
N LEU A 185 -8.56 15.17 -21.35
CA LEU A 185 -9.70 15.90 -20.76
C LEU A 185 -10.51 15.07 -19.74
N ALA A 186 -10.71 13.78 -20.00
CA ALA A 186 -11.44 12.90 -19.07
C ALA A 186 -10.66 12.67 -17.77
N LEU A 187 -9.33 12.50 -17.87
CA LEU A 187 -8.44 12.31 -16.72
C LEU A 187 -8.28 13.61 -15.92
N GLU A 188 -8.18 14.77 -16.58
CA GLU A 188 -8.22 16.09 -15.94
C GLU A 188 -9.51 16.30 -15.16
N THR A 189 -10.66 15.99 -15.77
CA THR A 189 -11.96 16.10 -15.11
C THR A 189 -12.04 15.24 -13.85
N GLN A 190 -11.49 14.02 -13.90
CA GLN A 190 -11.40 13.11 -12.76
C GLN A 190 -10.44 13.62 -11.68
N ARG A 191 -9.25 14.10 -12.05
CA ARG A 191 -8.30 14.74 -11.12
C ARG A 191 -8.93 15.93 -10.40
N ASP A 192 -9.59 16.83 -11.14
CA ASP A 192 -10.21 18.03 -10.58
C ASP A 192 -11.42 17.70 -9.69
N HIS A 193 -12.12 16.61 -9.98
CA HIS A 193 -13.14 16.06 -9.08
C HIS A 193 -12.50 15.58 -7.77
N LEU A 194 -11.48 14.74 -7.84
CA LEU A 194 -10.77 14.21 -6.68
C LEU A 194 -10.16 15.31 -5.82
N ARG A 195 -9.54 16.30 -6.45
CA ARG A 195 -8.96 17.46 -5.77
C ARG A 195 -10.00 18.19 -4.92
N ARG A 196 -11.18 18.45 -5.50
CA ARG A 196 -12.31 19.09 -4.80
C ARG A 196 -12.85 18.24 -3.66
N GLN A 197 -12.93 16.91 -3.82
CA GLN A 197 -13.34 16.01 -2.75
C GLN A 197 -12.32 16.02 -1.59
N LEU A 198 -11.02 15.95 -1.90
CA LEU A 198 -9.95 15.99 -0.91
C LEU A 198 -9.92 17.33 -0.14
N ASP A 199 -10.08 18.45 -0.84
CA ASP A 199 -10.19 19.77 -0.21
C ASP A 199 -11.40 19.89 0.72
N ARG A 200 -12.54 19.36 0.27
CA ARG A 200 -13.75 19.33 1.08
C ARG A 200 -13.54 18.49 2.33
N TRP A 201 -12.96 17.30 2.18
CA TRP A 201 -12.62 16.43 3.29
C TRP A 201 -11.74 17.15 4.32
N HIS A 202 -10.67 17.82 3.87
CA HIS A 202 -9.75 18.52 4.77
C HIS A 202 -10.43 19.67 5.53
N ARG A 203 -11.24 20.49 4.84
CA ARG A 203 -12.01 21.55 5.51
C ARG A 203 -12.96 21.00 6.57
N LEU A 204 -13.69 19.92 6.26
CA LEU A 204 -14.61 19.29 7.21
C LEU A 204 -13.86 18.64 8.38
N PHE A 205 -12.70 18.03 8.14
CA PHE A 205 -11.88 17.41 9.17
C PHE A 205 -11.29 18.45 10.13
N MET A 206 -10.76 19.55 9.61
CA MET A 206 -10.23 20.64 10.44
C MET A 206 -11.34 21.34 11.25
N SER A 207 -12.53 21.52 10.66
CA SER A 207 -13.70 22.04 11.38
C SER A 207 -14.14 21.11 12.51
N PHE A 208 -14.21 19.80 12.25
CA PHE A 208 -14.49 18.77 13.25
C PHE A 208 -13.48 18.83 14.41
N LYS A 209 -12.17 18.90 14.10
CA LYS A 209 -11.11 18.99 15.11
C LYS A 209 -11.16 20.26 15.95
N SER A 210 -11.45 21.40 15.33
CA SER A 210 -11.58 22.68 16.04
C SER A 210 -12.79 22.73 16.98
N SER A 211 -13.83 21.95 16.70
CA SER A 211 -15.01 21.86 17.57
C SER A 211 -14.71 20.98 18.79
N ASP A 212 -13.97 19.88 18.60
CA ASP A 212 -13.57 18.93 19.65
C ASP A 212 -12.61 19.56 20.69
N THR A 213 -11.72 20.45 20.26
CA THR A 213 -10.74 21.12 21.16
C THR A 213 -11.34 22.25 21.99
N SER A 214 -12.58 22.69 21.71
CA SER A 214 -13.23 23.74 22.50
C SER A 214 -13.69 23.29 23.89
N ASP A 215 -13.79 21.98 24.12
CA ASP A 215 -14.23 21.38 25.40
C ASP A 215 -13.07 20.82 26.26
N SER A 216 -11.81 20.82 25.76
CA SER A 216 -10.65 20.27 26.48
C SER A 216 -9.61 21.35 26.79
N GLN A 217 -9.44 21.68 28.08
CA GLN A 217 -8.42 22.63 28.57
C GLN A 217 -6.98 22.08 28.54
N ASP A 218 -6.78 20.82 28.14
CA ASP A 218 -5.47 20.17 28.14
C ASP A 218 -4.97 19.89 26.72
N ALA A 219 -3.82 20.49 26.41
CA ALA A 219 -3.01 20.41 25.18
C ALA A 219 -3.36 21.40 24.04
N ILE A 220 -2.98 22.66 24.25
CA ILE A 220 -2.70 23.62 23.16
C ILE A 220 -1.63 23.02 22.23
N GLY A 221 -2.04 22.56 21.05
CA GLY A 221 -1.16 22.41 19.89
C GLY A 221 -0.68 21.01 19.48
N THR A 222 -0.96 19.94 20.24
CA THR A 222 -0.55 18.59 19.84
C THR A 222 -1.66 17.84 19.11
N VAL A 223 -1.46 17.57 17.83
CA VAL A 223 -2.34 16.71 17.01
C VAL A 223 -2.30 15.29 17.57
N ASP A 224 -3.44 14.67 17.90
CA ASP A 224 -3.49 13.28 18.36
C ASP A 224 -3.03 12.30 17.26
N GLY A 225 -2.59 11.09 17.63
CA GLY A 225 -2.02 10.14 16.67
C GLY A 225 -2.97 9.70 15.55
N ALA A 226 -4.27 9.58 15.81
CA ALA A 226 -5.24 9.24 14.77
C ALA A 226 -5.40 10.40 13.77
N SER A 227 -5.40 11.64 14.25
CA SER A 227 -5.40 12.83 13.40
C SER A 227 -4.11 12.99 12.63
N ALA A 228 -2.95 12.74 13.26
CA ALA A 228 -1.65 12.79 12.61
C ALA A 228 -1.61 11.81 11.43
N LEU A 229 -2.07 10.58 11.64
CA LEU A 229 -2.18 9.58 10.58
C LEU A 229 -3.08 10.07 9.43
N LEU A 230 -4.28 10.58 9.72
CA LEU A 230 -5.18 11.08 8.69
C LEU A 230 -4.60 12.26 7.91
N LEU A 231 -3.89 13.18 8.58
CA LEU A 231 -3.27 14.34 7.95
C LEU A 231 -2.05 13.95 7.09
N MET A 232 -1.28 12.93 7.49
CA MET A 232 -0.24 12.35 6.63
C MET A 232 -0.84 11.76 5.36
N THR A 233 -1.88 10.93 5.50
CA THR A 233 -2.55 10.32 4.35
C THR A 233 -3.14 11.38 3.43
N TYR A 234 -3.83 12.39 3.98
CA TYR A 234 -4.30 13.54 3.21
C TYR A 234 -3.18 14.21 2.42
N THR A 235 -2.06 14.52 3.09
CA THR A 235 -0.93 15.22 2.47
C THR A 235 -0.29 14.37 1.36
N SER A 236 -0.12 13.06 1.56
CA SER A 236 0.40 12.17 0.51
C SER A 236 -0.54 12.06 -0.69
N VAL A 237 -1.86 12.03 -0.45
CA VAL A 237 -2.86 11.93 -1.52
C VAL A 237 -2.98 13.25 -2.28
N LEU A 238 -2.78 14.38 -1.60
CA LEU A 238 -2.70 15.69 -2.23
C LEU A 238 -1.56 15.72 -3.25
N ILE A 239 -0.35 15.34 -2.83
CA ILE A 239 0.83 15.31 -3.71
C ILE A 239 0.57 14.40 -4.92
N GLU A 240 0.04 13.19 -4.69
CA GLU A 240 -0.28 12.28 -5.80
C GLU A 240 -1.30 12.91 -6.76
N ILE A 241 -2.41 13.50 -6.28
CA ILE A 241 -3.43 14.12 -7.15
C ILE A 241 -2.85 15.28 -7.98
N GLU A 242 -2.03 16.14 -7.39
CA GLU A 242 -1.42 17.28 -8.10
C GLU A 242 -0.46 16.81 -9.21
N THR A 243 0.25 15.69 -8.98
CA THR A 243 1.30 15.18 -9.88
C THR A 243 0.86 14.03 -10.79
N ILE A 244 -0.37 13.52 -10.64
CA ILE A 244 -0.82 12.24 -11.23
C ILE A 244 -0.78 12.23 -12.76
N LEU A 245 -0.99 13.38 -13.39
CA LEU A 245 -1.00 13.54 -14.84
C LEU A 245 0.38 13.88 -15.40
N ASP A 246 1.34 14.22 -14.54
CA ASP A 246 2.68 14.59 -14.95
C ASP A 246 3.49 13.38 -15.42
N THR A 247 4.09 13.55 -16.59
CA THR A 247 5.01 12.55 -17.13
C THR A 247 6.42 12.76 -16.62
N ASP A 248 6.77 13.99 -16.23
CA ASP A 248 8.04 14.29 -15.57
C ASP A 248 7.93 14.04 -14.07
N GLN A 249 8.84 13.21 -13.55
CA GLN A 249 8.95 12.97 -12.12
C GLN A 249 9.53 14.16 -11.34
N ALA A 250 9.91 15.25 -12.01
CA ALA A 250 10.26 16.53 -11.39
C ALA A 250 9.06 17.29 -10.81
N ALA A 251 7.83 16.97 -11.19
CA ALA A 251 6.63 17.57 -10.59
C ALA A 251 6.59 17.35 -9.05
N TYR A 252 7.12 16.23 -8.56
CA TYR A 252 7.22 15.97 -7.12
C TYR A 252 8.19 16.90 -6.37
N ASP A 253 9.11 17.57 -7.06
CA ASP A 253 10.12 18.45 -6.43
C ASP A 253 9.47 19.72 -5.85
N GLU A 254 8.30 20.12 -6.37
CA GLU A 254 7.54 21.29 -5.90
C GLU A 254 6.88 21.06 -4.51
N HIS A 255 6.88 19.82 -4.02
CA HIS A 255 6.16 19.40 -2.81
C HIS A 255 7.07 19.06 -1.62
N GLU A 256 8.26 19.65 -1.55
CA GLU A 256 9.23 19.42 -0.45
C GLU A 256 8.60 19.63 0.93
N LEU A 257 7.87 20.75 1.09
CA LEU A 257 7.25 21.14 2.36
C LEU A 257 6.14 20.15 2.77
N GLU A 258 5.35 19.68 1.81
CA GLU A 258 4.32 18.67 2.05
C GLU A 258 4.94 17.32 2.44
N PHE A 259 6.04 16.91 1.80
CA PHE A 259 6.78 15.71 2.20
C PHE A 259 7.35 15.84 3.61
N GLN A 260 7.95 16.98 3.95
CA GLN A 260 8.43 17.25 5.30
C GLN A 260 7.28 17.16 6.33
N LYS A 261 6.13 17.76 6.01
CA LYS A 261 4.94 17.73 6.87
C LYS A 261 4.41 16.30 7.12
N ILE A 262 4.51 15.41 6.12
CA ILE A 262 4.19 13.99 6.33
C ILE A 262 5.10 13.40 7.41
N LEU A 263 6.41 13.67 7.37
CA LEU A 263 7.37 13.13 8.33
C LEU A 263 7.20 13.73 9.73
N GLU A 264 6.81 15.00 9.84
CA GLU A 264 6.51 15.65 11.12
C GLU A 264 5.33 14.96 11.84
N TYR A 265 4.28 14.59 11.12
CA TYR A 265 3.18 13.82 11.69
C TYR A 265 3.51 12.36 11.95
N ALA A 266 4.48 11.78 11.22
CA ALA A 266 4.83 10.36 11.31
C ALA A 266 5.22 9.93 12.71
N THR A 267 6.02 10.73 13.42
CA THR A 267 6.46 10.43 14.78
C THR A 267 5.26 10.25 15.72
N THR A 268 4.29 11.17 15.66
CA THR A 268 3.09 11.12 16.50
C THR A 268 2.15 9.98 16.11
N ALA A 269 1.95 9.75 14.81
CA ALA A 269 1.11 8.67 14.31
C ALA A 269 1.67 7.29 14.70
N ILE A 270 2.99 7.09 14.54
CA ILE A 270 3.68 5.85 14.91
C ILE A 270 3.62 5.62 16.41
N ALA A 271 3.92 6.64 17.23
CA ALA A 271 3.90 6.52 18.68
C ALA A 271 2.53 6.05 19.21
N ALA A 272 1.43 6.50 18.60
CA ALA A 272 0.08 6.10 18.97
C ALA A 272 -0.27 4.64 18.62
N THR A 273 0.54 3.97 17.79
CA THR A 273 0.37 2.55 17.44
C THR A 273 1.21 1.60 18.29
N ARG A 274 2.04 2.12 19.20
CA ARG A 274 2.92 1.31 20.05
C ARG A 274 2.16 0.78 21.26
N ASN A 275 2.13 -0.54 21.42
CA ASN A 275 1.73 -1.14 22.67
C ASN A 275 2.93 -1.16 23.65
N PRO A 276 2.72 -0.94 24.96
CA PRO A 276 3.80 -0.93 25.95
C PRO A 276 4.59 -2.24 26.03
N ASP A 277 3.99 -3.36 25.65
CA ASP A 277 4.58 -4.70 25.63
C ASP A 277 5.30 -5.03 24.30
N GLY A 278 5.33 -4.09 23.35
CA GLY A 278 5.94 -4.27 22.04
C GLY A 278 5.11 -5.11 21.06
N THR A 279 3.87 -5.47 21.44
CA THR A 279 2.96 -6.21 20.54
C THR A 279 2.46 -5.33 19.40
N GLN A 280 2.01 -5.96 18.32
CA GLN A 280 1.39 -5.28 17.18
C GLN A 280 0.12 -4.53 17.63
N PRO A 281 -0.19 -3.35 17.04
CA PRO A 281 -1.47 -2.69 17.25
C PRO A 281 -2.63 -3.61 16.81
N PRO A 282 -3.89 -3.33 17.18
CA PRO A 282 -5.02 -4.11 16.69
C PRO A 282 -5.06 -4.17 15.16
N PHE A 283 -5.31 -5.36 14.62
CA PHE A 283 -5.43 -5.56 13.17
C PHE A 283 -6.57 -4.69 12.61
N MET A 284 -6.27 -3.94 11.55
CA MET A 284 -7.25 -3.17 10.79
C MET A 284 -7.04 -3.43 9.30
N PHE A 285 -8.10 -3.36 8.49
CA PHE A 285 -7.98 -3.43 7.03
C PHE A 285 -7.45 -2.12 6.40
N GLU A 286 -6.66 -1.35 7.15
CA GLU A 286 -6.18 -0.03 6.75
C GLU A 286 -4.68 -0.06 6.44
N MET A 287 -4.21 0.94 5.69
CA MET A 287 -2.80 1.10 5.35
C MET A 287 -1.98 1.71 6.48
N GLY A 288 -2.61 2.35 7.46
CA GLY A 288 -1.90 3.05 8.54
C GLY A 288 -0.81 3.98 8.01
N VAL A 289 0.32 4.04 8.70
CA VAL A 289 1.46 4.88 8.30
C VAL A 289 2.20 4.37 7.04
N PHE A 290 1.90 3.15 6.57
CA PHE A 290 2.56 2.54 5.43
C PHE A 290 2.45 3.40 4.17
N LEU A 291 1.22 3.76 3.77
CA LEU A 291 0.99 4.46 2.50
C LEU A 291 1.69 5.83 2.43
N PRO A 292 1.51 6.76 3.39
CA PRO A 292 2.14 8.07 3.31
C PRO A 292 3.67 8.00 3.37
N LEU A 293 4.23 7.09 4.17
CA LEU A 293 5.69 6.89 4.23
C LEU A 293 6.22 6.24 2.95
N PHE A 294 5.50 5.27 2.39
CA PHE A 294 5.84 4.62 1.12
C PHE A 294 5.88 5.63 -0.02
N ILE A 295 4.85 6.48 -0.16
CA ILE A 295 4.81 7.54 -1.17
C ILE A 295 5.96 8.52 -0.95
N THR A 296 6.19 8.95 0.29
CA THR A 296 7.28 9.87 0.62
C THR A 296 8.64 9.29 0.24
N ALA A 297 8.94 8.06 0.63
CA ALA A 297 10.20 7.41 0.33
C ALA A 297 10.39 7.18 -1.19
N LEU A 298 9.32 6.86 -1.92
CA LEU A 298 9.37 6.54 -3.34
C LEU A 298 9.43 7.78 -4.26
N LYS A 299 8.68 8.84 -3.92
CA LYS A 299 8.42 9.97 -4.82
C LYS A 299 9.15 11.25 -4.47
N CYS A 300 9.45 11.49 -3.20
CA CYS A 300 10.26 12.64 -2.78
C CYS A 300 11.67 12.53 -3.39
N ARG A 301 12.25 13.61 -3.89
CA ARG A 301 13.61 13.59 -4.46
C ARG A 301 14.68 14.17 -3.52
N PHE A 302 14.25 14.67 -2.36
CA PHE A 302 15.11 15.18 -1.31
C PHE A 302 15.70 14.02 -0.49
N PRO A 303 17.02 13.79 -0.55
CA PRO A 303 17.63 12.56 -0.03
C PRO A 303 17.40 12.34 1.47
N GLN A 304 17.44 13.41 2.27
CA GLN A 304 17.25 13.36 3.72
C GLN A 304 15.83 12.92 4.09
N LEU A 305 14.81 13.52 3.46
CA LEU A 305 13.40 13.17 3.68
C LEU A 305 13.12 11.73 3.26
N ARG A 306 13.67 11.29 2.12
CA ARG A 306 13.55 9.89 1.67
C ARG A 306 14.16 8.91 2.66
N ARG A 307 15.41 9.11 3.06
CA ARG A 307 16.10 8.23 4.01
C ARG A 307 15.40 8.20 5.35
N GLN A 308 14.86 9.34 5.82
CA GLN A 308 14.05 9.40 7.02
C GLN A 308 12.76 8.57 6.88
N ALA A 309 12.03 8.69 5.77
CA ALA A 309 10.84 7.88 5.51
C ALA A 309 11.16 6.38 5.52
N ILE A 310 12.25 5.97 4.86
CA ILE A 310 12.72 4.57 4.83
C ILE A 310 13.05 4.08 6.25
N ARG A 311 13.80 4.85 7.05
CA ARG A 311 14.11 4.49 8.44
C ARG A 311 12.84 4.35 9.29
N LEU A 312 11.90 5.29 9.18
CA LEU A 312 10.63 5.20 9.90
C LEU A 312 9.85 3.93 9.54
N MET A 313 9.83 3.53 8.25
CA MET A 313 9.18 2.28 7.82
C MET A 313 9.89 1.03 8.33
N MET A 314 11.22 1.05 8.48
CA MET A 314 12.01 -0.12 8.84
C MET A 314 12.16 -0.31 10.35
N GLU A 315 12.34 0.79 11.08
CA GLU A 315 12.79 0.76 12.48
C GLU A 315 11.67 1.12 13.46
N GLU A 316 10.77 2.02 13.07
CA GLU A 316 9.86 2.67 14.03
C GLU A 316 8.39 2.27 13.84
N ALA A 317 7.97 2.03 12.60
CA ALA A 317 6.61 1.62 12.26
C ALA A 317 6.33 0.18 12.70
N PRO A 318 5.10 -0.14 13.13
CA PRO A 318 4.68 -1.51 13.37
C PRO A 318 5.03 -2.42 12.18
N PRO A 319 5.59 -3.62 12.44
CA PRO A 319 6.07 -4.49 11.36
C PRO A 319 4.99 -4.83 10.32
N ALA A 320 3.72 -4.88 10.73
CA ALA A 320 2.58 -5.06 9.85
C ALA A 320 1.51 -3.98 10.10
N GLN A 321 1.15 -3.22 9.07
CA GLN A 321 0.07 -2.23 9.07
C GLN A 321 -1.13 -2.81 8.34
N GLY A 322 -1.98 -3.54 9.06
CA GLY A 322 -3.06 -4.30 8.46
C GLY A 322 -2.52 -5.39 7.52
N LEU A 323 -2.64 -5.14 6.22
CA LEU A 323 -2.23 -6.06 5.14
C LEU A 323 -0.89 -5.67 4.49
N PHE A 324 -0.21 -4.66 5.03
CA PHE A 324 0.99 -4.08 4.44
C PHE A 324 2.19 -4.24 5.36
N MET A 325 3.30 -4.70 4.78
CA MET A 325 4.55 -4.93 5.50
C MET A 325 5.54 -3.80 5.20
N CYS A 326 5.81 -2.95 6.19
CA CYS A 326 6.66 -1.75 6.00
C CYS A 326 8.10 -2.11 5.64
N GLY A 327 8.71 -3.06 6.38
CA GLY A 327 10.10 -3.47 6.15
C GLY A 327 10.37 -3.96 4.72
N PRO A 328 9.64 -4.96 4.19
CA PRO A 328 9.78 -5.42 2.82
C PRO A 328 9.67 -4.32 1.77
N ALA A 329 8.64 -3.48 1.86
CA ALA A 329 8.46 -2.38 0.92
C ALA A 329 9.60 -1.35 0.98
N ALA A 330 10.06 -1.02 2.19
CA ALA A 330 11.16 -0.09 2.41
C ALA A 330 12.48 -0.58 1.78
N HIS A 331 12.74 -1.90 1.76
CA HIS A 331 13.90 -2.46 1.07
C HIS A 331 13.83 -2.27 -0.44
N VAL A 332 12.65 -2.51 -1.04
CA VAL A 332 12.47 -2.29 -2.49
C VAL A 332 12.66 -0.82 -2.84
N ILE A 333 12.08 0.08 -2.03
CA ILE A 333 12.25 1.51 -2.22
C ILE A 333 13.72 1.90 -2.07
N ALA A 334 14.43 1.40 -1.07
CA ALA A 334 15.86 1.70 -0.89
C ALA A 334 16.69 1.32 -2.14
N VAL A 335 16.37 0.19 -2.79
CA VAL A 335 17.01 -0.18 -4.05
C VAL A 335 16.64 0.77 -5.19
N ILE A 336 15.36 1.16 -5.30
CA ILE A 336 14.93 2.17 -6.28
C ILE A 336 15.70 3.48 -6.07
N VAL A 337 15.76 3.97 -4.84
CA VAL A 337 16.47 5.19 -4.46
C VAL A 337 17.95 5.08 -4.82
N ALA A 338 18.60 3.96 -4.54
CA ALA A 338 20.00 3.73 -4.91
C ALA A 338 20.22 3.73 -6.44
N LEU A 339 19.29 3.14 -7.21
CA LEU A 339 19.36 3.14 -8.68
C LEU A 339 19.16 4.54 -9.28
N GLU A 340 18.27 5.34 -8.70
CA GLU A 340 18.04 6.72 -9.12
C GLU A 340 19.27 7.61 -8.85
N GLU A 341 19.85 7.48 -7.65
CA GLU A 341 21.03 8.22 -7.19
C GLU A 341 22.29 7.80 -7.96
N ASN A 342 22.47 6.50 -8.18
CA ASN A 342 23.62 5.94 -8.89
C ASN A 342 23.26 4.68 -9.70
N PRO A 343 23.01 4.80 -11.01
CA PRO A 343 22.67 3.66 -11.87
C PRO A 343 23.73 2.56 -11.94
N SER A 344 25.01 2.86 -11.63
CA SER A 344 26.10 1.87 -11.67
C SER A 344 25.96 0.80 -10.58
N VAL A 345 25.17 1.06 -9.53
CA VAL A 345 24.85 0.09 -8.45
C VAL A 345 24.15 -1.16 -8.99
N ALA A 346 23.52 -1.10 -10.17
CA ALA A 346 22.89 -2.26 -10.81
C ALA A 346 23.86 -3.40 -11.19
N SER A 347 25.17 -3.14 -11.19
CA SER A 347 26.20 -4.04 -11.73
C SER A 347 27.01 -4.80 -10.68
N GLU A 348 27.05 -4.36 -9.42
CA GLU A 348 28.08 -4.81 -8.48
C GLU A 348 27.52 -5.02 -7.07
N GLN A 349 27.41 -6.29 -6.71
CA GLN A 349 27.10 -6.76 -5.37
C GLN A 349 25.71 -6.39 -4.82
N PRO A 350 25.27 -7.10 -3.78
CA PRO A 350 23.99 -6.80 -3.19
C PRO A 350 23.97 -5.52 -2.35
N LEU A 351 22.92 -4.70 -2.48
CA LEU A 351 22.79 -3.45 -1.72
C LEU A 351 22.51 -3.72 -0.24
N GLU A 352 23.47 -3.36 0.62
CA GLU A 352 23.28 -3.32 2.06
C GLU A 352 22.51 -2.03 2.43
N VAL A 353 21.19 -2.14 2.62
CA VAL A 353 20.29 -0.99 2.86
C VAL A 353 20.72 -0.15 4.07
N SER A 354 21.14 -0.80 5.18
CA SER A 354 21.63 -0.11 6.39
C SER A 354 22.84 0.79 6.12
N ARG A 355 23.73 0.37 5.22
CA ARG A 355 24.88 1.14 4.79
C ARG A 355 24.49 2.25 3.84
N PHE A 356 23.65 1.95 2.84
CA PHE A 356 23.14 2.92 1.88
C PHE A 356 22.41 4.10 2.56
N LEU A 357 21.65 3.82 3.62
CA LEU A 357 20.97 4.86 4.41
C LEU A 357 21.95 5.80 5.15
N LYS A 358 23.25 5.51 5.18
CA LYS A 358 24.32 6.33 5.77
C LYS A 358 25.24 6.97 4.72
N GLU A 359 25.10 6.60 3.44
CA GLU A 359 25.94 7.12 2.35
C GLU A 359 25.54 8.56 1.95
N PRO A 360 26.45 9.32 1.29
CA PRO A 360 26.22 10.72 0.98
C PRO A 360 25.00 10.94 0.08
N ASP A 361 24.25 11.99 0.41
CA ASP A 361 23.01 12.39 -0.25
C ASP A 361 23.25 12.99 -1.65
N CYS A 362 22.57 12.49 -2.68
CA CYS A 362 22.46 13.19 -3.96
C CYS A 362 21.02 13.24 -4.46
N ILE A 363 20.60 14.40 -4.98
CA ILE A 363 19.31 14.51 -5.67
C ILE A 363 19.44 13.75 -7.00
N PRO A 364 18.59 12.76 -7.28
CA PRO A 364 18.71 11.98 -8.50
C PRO A 364 18.40 12.85 -9.72
N PRO A 365 19.21 12.78 -10.80
CA PRO A 365 18.96 13.54 -12.02
C PRO A 365 17.67 13.05 -12.70
N SER A 366 16.93 13.94 -13.36
CA SER A 366 15.60 13.65 -13.91
C SER A 366 15.54 12.40 -14.79
N ARG A 367 16.58 12.17 -15.62
CA ARG A 367 16.72 10.98 -16.49
C ARG A 367 16.83 9.63 -15.77
N ASN A 368 17.16 9.63 -14.48
CA ASN A 368 17.28 8.41 -13.68
C ASN A 368 16.03 8.13 -12.85
N ARG A 369 15.11 9.10 -12.71
CA ARG A 369 13.97 9.01 -11.80
C ARG A 369 12.97 7.97 -12.31
N VAL A 370 12.60 7.04 -11.43
CA VAL A 370 11.69 5.95 -11.74
C VAL A 370 10.26 6.49 -11.79
N TRP A 371 9.58 6.21 -12.91
CA TRP A 371 8.19 6.59 -13.14
C TRP A 371 7.23 5.55 -12.55
N GLU A 372 7.42 4.28 -12.93
CA GLU A 372 6.70 3.13 -12.36
C GLU A 372 7.66 1.97 -12.09
N PHE A 373 7.28 1.08 -11.16
CA PHE A 373 7.96 -0.18 -10.92
C PHE A 373 6.98 -1.32 -10.64
N SER A 374 7.46 -2.56 -10.80
CA SER A 374 6.80 -3.78 -10.36
C SER A 374 7.84 -4.81 -9.92
N VAL A 375 7.41 -5.79 -9.13
CA VAL A 375 8.27 -6.89 -8.70
C VAL A 375 7.71 -8.20 -9.22
N SER A 376 8.58 -9.11 -9.63
CA SER A 376 8.18 -10.45 -10.04
C SER A 376 9.12 -11.51 -9.45
N SER A 377 8.65 -12.75 -9.43
CA SER A 377 9.41 -13.88 -8.93
C SER A 377 9.11 -15.10 -9.78
N ASP A 378 10.15 -15.74 -10.31
CA ASP A 378 10.10 -16.88 -11.21
C ASP A 378 11.16 -17.93 -10.82
N MET A 379 10.95 -19.19 -11.21
CA MET A 379 11.96 -20.23 -11.02
C MET A 379 12.84 -20.32 -12.26
N ASN A 380 14.16 -20.29 -12.04
CA ASN A 380 15.12 -20.50 -13.11
C ASN A 380 15.20 -21.98 -13.52
N SER A 381 15.98 -22.27 -14.57
CA SER A 381 16.20 -23.63 -15.08
C SER A 381 16.82 -24.61 -14.06
N GLU A 382 17.42 -24.10 -12.98
CA GLU A 382 18.04 -24.89 -11.91
C GLU A 382 17.08 -25.11 -10.72
N GLY A 383 15.83 -24.66 -10.80
CA GLY A 383 14.83 -24.74 -9.74
C GLY A 383 15.06 -23.74 -8.59
N LYS A 384 15.91 -22.72 -8.80
CA LYS A 384 16.14 -21.65 -7.83
C LYS A 384 15.18 -20.49 -8.10
N MET A 385 14.55 -20.00 -7.03
CA MET A 385 13.70 -18.82 -7.08
C MET A 385 14.55 -17.58 -7.40
N GLN A 386 14.18 -16.86 -8.46
CA GLN A 386 14.72 -15.57 -8.86
C GLN A 386 13.67 -14.49 -8.61
N ASN A 387 14.14 -13.28 -8.34
CA ASN A 387 13.34 -12.14 -7.95
C ASN A 387 13.77 -10.96 -8.80
N TRP A 388 12.82 -10.29 -9.45
CA TRP A 388 13.11 -9.21 -10.39
C TRP A 388 12.43 -7.92 -9.96
N LEU A 389 13.18 -6.83 -10.02
CA LEU A 389 12.62 -5.48 -9.98
C LEU A 389 12.55 -4.98 -11.42
N HIS A 390 11.33 -4.77 -11.91
CA HIS A 390 11.06 -4.11 -13.17
C HIS A 390 10.76 -2.64 -12.89
N TYR A 391 11.34 -1.74 -13.65
CA TYR A 391 11.06 -0.31 -13.51
C TYR A 391 11.15 0.39 -14.85
N SER A 392 10.50 1.55 -14.94
CA SER A 392 10.54 2.38 -16.13
C SER A 392 11.01 3.78 -15.79
N ILE A 393 11.79 4.36 -16.69
CA ILE A 393 12.23 5.75 -16.65
C ILE A 393 11.72 6.45 -17.89
N ARG A 394 11.38 7.73 -17.79
CA ARG A 394 11.01 8.53 -18.95
C ARG A 394 12.25 8.80 -19.79
N ASN A 395 12.14 8.58 -21.10
CA ASN A 395 13.16 9.03 -22.04
C ASN A 395 12.92 10.52 -22.36
N PHE A 396 13.99 11.30 -22.27
CA PHE A 396 14.01 12.73 -22.57
C PHE A 396 14.77 13.04 -23.88
N ASP A 397 15.19 12.01 -24.64
CA ASP A 397 15.88 12.22 -25.91
C ASP A 397 15.08 13.17 -26.83
N ASP A 398 15.78 14.16 -27.37
CA ASP A 398 15.29 15.27 -28.20
C ASP A 398 14.76 14.77 -29.57
N ASP A 399 13.69 13.97 -29.57
CA ASP A 399 12.86 13.86 -30.76
C ASP A 399 12.08 15.20 -30.85
N ASP A 400 12.37 16.01 -31.88
CA ASP A 400 11.70 17.29 -32.24
C ASP A 400 10.15 17.23 -32.28
N GLU A 401 9.56 16.05 -32.09
CA GLU A 401 8.13 15.76 -32.08
C GLU A 401 7.49 15.71 -30.67
N GLY A 402 8.25 15.93 -29.58
CA GLY A 402 7.69 15.98 -28.21
C GLY A 402 7.12 14.63 -27.73
N ARG A 403 7.70 13.51 -28.18
CA ARG A 403 7.22 12.16 -27.89
C ARG A 403 7.52 11.77 -26.43
N ILE A 404 6.53 11.25 -25.72
CA ILE A 404 6.73 10.63 -24.41
C ILE A 404 7.06 9.15 -24.64
N GLN A 405 8.27 8.73 -24.28
CA GLN A 405 8.69 7.33 -24.30
C GLN A 405 9.15 6.91 -22.90
N PHE A 406 8.96 5.63 -22.59
CA PHE A 406 9.41 5.04 -21.33
C PHE A 406 10.36 3.88 -21.65
N THR A 407 11.55 3.88 -21.06
CA THR A 407 12.49 2.78 -21.16
C THR A 407 12.24 1.82 -20.00
N GLN A 408 11.83 0.59 -20.32
CA GLN A 408 11.68 -0.46 -19.33
C GLN A 408 13.03 -1.12 -19.04
N ARG A 409 13.36 -1.25 -17.77
CA ARG A 409 14.55 -1.92 -17.25
C ARG A 409 14.13 -3.01 -16.28
N SER A 410 14.93 -4.06 -16.21
CA SER A 410 14.75 -5.13 -15.23
C SER A 410 16.09 -5.44 -14.62
N ILE A 411 16.13 -5.52 -13.29
CA ILE A 411 17.30 -6.00 -12.57
C ILE A 411 16.92 -7.26 -11.82
N LEU A 412 17.81 -8.25 -11.87
CA LEU A 412 17.73 -9.36 -10.95
C LEU A 412 18.08 -8.81 -9.58
N PHE A 413 17.18 -8.97 -8.63
CA PHE A 413 17.44 -8.55 -7.27
C PHE A 413 18.62 -9.38 -6.76
N PRO A 414 19.72 -8.73 -6.36
CA PRO A 414 20.96 -9.44 -6.05
C PRO A 414 20.69 -10.40 -4.90
N GLY A 415 21.25 -11.61 -4.99
CA GLY A 415 21.07 -12.62 -3.98
C GLY A 415 21.59 -12.13 -2.63
N LEU A 416 20.70 -11.77 -1.70
CA LEU A 416 21.01 -11.57 -0.30
C LEU A 416 20.03 -12.30 0.60
N ASN A 417 20.61 -13.21 1.38
CA ASN A 417 20.21 -13.41 2.76
C ASN A 417 21.21 -12.66 3.63
N THR A 418 20.81 -11.54 4.20
CA THR A 418 21.20 -11.20 5.56
C THR A 418 19.99 -10.48 6.17
N PRO A 419 19.31 -11.05 7.15
CA PRO A 419 18.19 -10.37 7.80
C PRO A 419 18.71 -9.08 8.44
N LEU A 420 18.12 -7.94 8.10
CA LEU A 420 18.47 -6.63 8.66
C LEU A 420 18.13 -6.47 10.15
N TYR A 421 17.56 -7.51 10.77
CA TYR A 421 17.07 -7.49 12.14
C TYR A 421 18.03 -8.19 13.14
N GLU A 422 19.26 -8.50 12.73
CA GLU A 422 20.35 -8.85 13.64
C GLU A 422 21.26 -7.62 13.86
N LEU A 423 20.75 -6.59 14.53
CA LEU A 423 21.54 -5.54 15.18
C LEU A 423 20.91 -5.13 16.51
#